data_AF-A0A8T3NPW0-F1
#
_entry.id   AF-A0A8T3NPW0-F1
#
_cell.length_a   1.000
_cell.length_b   1.000
_cell.length_c   1.000
_cell.angle_alpha   90.00
_cell.angle_beta   90.00
_cell.angle_gamma   90.00
#
_symmetry.space_group_name_H-M   'P 1'
#
loop_
_entity.id
_entity.type
_entity.pdbx_description
1 polymer ?
#
loop_
_entity_poly.entity_id
_entity_poly.type
_entity_poly.pdbx_seq_one_letter_code
_entity_poly.pdbx_strand_id
1 'polypeptide(L)'
;MRLDDTRVLLMNRRYAAAYYLCGYAVECGLKACIARQIRRHEFPPSSRFSSDVYTHDLSRLVTLAGLTDSLASQITASPGFESNWLVVKNWSEHSRYESRTRREAEDLLAAVTQSPDGVMEWIRSYW
;
A
#
# COMPACT_ATOMS: atom_id res chain seq x y z
N MET A 1 13.86 -1.33 -0.14
CA MET A 1 12.50 -0.70 -0.06
C MET A 1 11.96 -0.98 1.35
N ARG A 2 11.00 -0.22 1.89
CA ARG A 2 10.49 -0.42 3.29
C ARG A 2 10.08 -1.86 3.64
N LEU A 3 9.75 -2.69 2.63
CA LEU A 3 9.47 -4.12 2.83
C LEU A 3 10.65 -4.94 3.36
N ASP A 4 11.89 -4.56 3.03
CA ASP A 4 13.07 -5.25 3.56
C ASP A 4 13.20 -4.99 5.07
N ASP A 5 12.94 -3.75 5.50
CA ASP A 5 12.90 -3.38 6.91
C ASP A 5 11.76 -4.11 7.65
N THR A 6 10.58 -4.21 7.02
CA THR A 6 9.45 -4.98 7.57
C THR A 6 9.83 -6.42 7.86
N ARG A 7 10.54 -7.10 6.93
CA ARG A 7 11.00 -8.48 7.13
C ARG A 7 11.94 -8.60 8.33
N VAL A 8 12.91 -7.69 8.44
CA VAL A 8 13.87 -7.66 9.55
C VAL A 8 13.15 -7.45 10.89
N LEU A 9 12.20 -6.51 10.95
CA LEU A 9 11.43 -6.25 12.16
C LEU A 9 10.56 -7.45 12.58
N LEU A 10 9.94 -8.13 11.61
CA LEU A 10 9.14 -9.32 11.87
C LEU A 10 9.99 -10.44 12.46
N MET A 11 11.17 -10.71 11.89
CA MET A 11 12.14 -11.69 12.40
C MET A 11 12.61 -11.38 13.82
N ASN A 12 12.73 -10.09 14.15
CA ASN A 12 13.13 -9.61 15.48
C ASN A 12 11.95 -9.40 16.44
N ARG A 13 10.78 -9.97 16.15
CA ARG A 13 9.56 -9.92 16.99
C ARG A 13 9.02 -8.51 17.24
N ARG A 14 9.35 -7.54 16.38
CA ARG A 14 8.85 -6.17 16.42
C ARG A 14 7.59 -6.04 15.55
N TYR A 15 6.56 -6.81 15.90
CA TYR A 15 5.37 -7.02 15.05
C TYR A 15 4.58 -5.72 14.76
N ALA A 16 4.32 -4.89 15.77
CA ALA A 16 3.65 -3.60 15.58
C ALA A 16 4.42 -2.68 14.61
N ALA A 17 5.75 -2.61 14.75
CA ALA A 17 6.60 -1.82 13.86
C ALA A 17 6.65 -2.42 12.44
N ALA A 18 6.69 -3.75 12.32
CA ALA A 18 6.66 -4.44 11.02
C ALA A 18 5.34 -4.17 10.28
N TYR A 19 4.19 -4.35 10.96
CA TYR A 19 2.86 -4.06 10.42
C TYR A 19 2.75 -2.60 9.95
N TYR A 20 3.17 -1.67 10.82
CA TYR A 20 3.19 -0.24 10.54
C TYR A 20 4.01 0.10 9.29
N LEU A 21 5.28 -0.35 9.21
CA LEU A 21 6.12 -0.07 8.03
C LEU A 21 5.64 -0.78 6.76
N CYS A 22 4.98 -1.94 6.89
CA CYS A 22 4.45 -2.68 5.75
C CYS A 22 3.39 -1.86 5.01
N GLY A 23 2.43 -1.27 5.73
CA GLY A 23 1.42 -0.41 5.10
C GLY A 23 2.02 0.86 4.49
N TYR A 24 3.01 1.48 5.15
CA TYR A 24 3.73 2.61 4.54
C TYR A 24 4.46 2.23 3.25
N ALA A 25 4.93 0.99 3.09
CA ALA A 25 5.51 0.56 1.83
C ALA A 25 4.48 0.63 0.69
N VAL A 26 3.24 0.20 0.94
CA VAL A 26 2.12 0.28 -0.01
C VAL A 26 1.76 1.74 -0.31
N GLU A 27 1.61 2.58 0.73
CA GLU A 27 1.34 4.01 0.58
C GLU A 27 2.40 4.69 -0.29
N CYS A 28 3.68 4.40 -0.05
CA CYS A 28 4.79 4.94 -0.84
C CYS A 28 4.73 4.50 -2.31
N GLY A 29 4.36 3.25 -2.57
CA GLY A 29 4.17 2.75 -3.92
C GLY A 29 3.05 3.50 -4.64
N LEU A 30 1.88 3.67 -4.00
CA LEU A 30 0.76 4.42 -4.58
C LEU A 30 1.12 5.89 -4.81
N LYS A 31 1.79 6.54 -3.86
CA LYS A 31 2.23 7.94 -4.01
C LYS A 31 3.29 8.09 -5.09
N ALA A 32 4.13 7.08 -5.34
CA ALA A 32 5.02 7.06 -6.49
C ALA A 32 4.25 6.99 -7.82
N CYS A 33 3.21 6.15 -7.90
CA CYS A 33 2.32 6.10 -9.08
C CYS A 33 1.64 7.45 -9.33
N ILE A 34 1.17 8.13 -8.28
CA ILE A 34 0.60 9.48 -8.38
C ILE A 34 1.65 10.47 -8.89
N ALA A 35 2.84 10.47 -8.30
CA ALA A 35 3.92 11.39 -8.70
C ALA A 35 4.33 11.21 -10.17
N ARG A 36 4.27 9.98 -10.71
CA ARG A 36 4.58 9.70 -12.12
C ARG A 36 3.61 10.34 -13.11
N GLN A 37 2.39 10.66 -12.68
CA GLN A 37 1.41 11.36 -13.52
C GLN A 37 1.73 12.85 -13.69
N ILE A 38 2.52 13.43 -12.79
CA ILE A 38 2.88 14.84 -12.81
C ILE A 38 4.19 14.97 -13.56
N ARG A 39 4.20 15.67 -14.71
CA ARG A 39 5.46 15.83 -15.45
C ARG A 39 6.43 16.69 -14.66
N ARG A 40 7.72 16.44 -14.90
CA ARG A 40 8.78 17.29 -14.36
C ARG A 40 8.52 18.75 -14.79
N HIS A 41 8.48 19.66 -13.82
CA HIS A 41 8.19 21.09 -13.98
C HIS A 41 6.70 21.45 -14.17
N GLU A 42 5.78 20.50 -14.07
CA GLU A 42 4.36 20.81 -13.93
C GLU A 42 3.99 21.00 -12.45
N PHE A 43 3.19 22.03 -12.19
CA PHE A 43 2.58 22.19 -10.88
C PHE A 43 1.46 21.16 -10.70
N PRO A 44 1.21 20.69 -9.46
CA PRO A 44 0.03 19.88 -9.18
C PRO A 44 -1.24 20.56 -9.72
N PRO A 45 -2.19 19.80 -10.28
CA PRO A 45 -3.34 20.35 -11.00
C PRO A 45 -4.23 21.24 -10.13
N SER A 46 -4.20 21.09 -8.81
CA SER A 46 -4.82 22.02 -7.87
C SER A 46 -4.21 21.93 -6.46
N SER A 47 -4.47 22.95 -5.63
CA SER A 47 -4.16 22.91 -4.19
C SER A 47 -4.90 21.77 -3.48
N ARG A 48 -6.15 21.49 -3.90
CA ARG A 48 -6.95 20.37 -3.39
C ARG A 48 -6.34 19.01 -3.73
N PHE A 49 -5.83 18.84 -4.95
CA PHE A 49 -5.09 17.62 -5.29
C PHE A 49 -3.88 17.44 -4.38
N SER A 50 -3.13 18.52 -4.11
CA SER A 50 -1.99 18.47 -3.21
C SER A 50 -2.39 18.07 -1.79
N SER A 51 -3.48 18.63 -1.24
CA SER A 51 -3.99 18.22 0.08
C SER A 51 -4.44 16.76 0.12
N ASP A 52 -5.05 16.30 -0.98
CA ASP A 52 -5.61 14.94 -1.06
C ASP A 52 -4.52 13.87 -1.10
N VAL A 53 -3.36 14.16 -1.69
CA VAL A 53 -2.19 13.25 -1.68
C VAL A 53 -1.59 13.06 -0.29
N TYR A 54 -1.83 13.98 0.66
CA TYR A 54 -1.37 13.80 2.04
C TYR A 54 -2.23 12.84 2.86
N THR A 55 -3.30 12.29 2.29
CA THR A 55 -4.07 11.21 2.94
C THR A 55 -3.21 9.95 3.15
N HIS A 56 -3.59 9.16 4.15
CA HIS A 56 -3.08 7.81 4.40
C HIS A 56 -4.11 6.74 4.00
N ASP A 57 -5.29 7.13 3.50
CA ASP A 57 -6.30 6.22 2.98
C ASP A 57 -5.83 5.60 1.64
N LEU A 58 -5.51 4.31 1.68
CA LEU A 58 -4.99 3.59 0.51
C LEU A 58 -6.00 3.52 -0.64
N SER A 59 -7.31 3.43 -0.34
CA SER A 59 -8.35 3.38 -1.39
C SER A 59 -8.48 4.73 -2.09
N ARG A 60 -8.38 5.82 -1.34
CA ARG A 60 -8.33 7.17 -1.90
C ARG A 60 -7.06 7.38 -2.73
N LEU A 61 -5.92 6.89 -2.27
CA LEU A 61 -4.67 6.94 -3.03
C LEU A 61 -4.73 6.14 -4.33
N VAL A 62 -5.39 4.98 -4.37
CA VAL A 62 -5.67 4.24 -5.63
C VAL A 62 -6.46 5.11 -6.61
N THR A 63 -7.48 5.81 -6.12
CA THR A 63 -8.29 6.71 -6.95
C THR A 63 -7.45 7.85 -7.52
N LEU A 64 -6.65 8.51 -6.68
CA LEU A 64 -5.73 9.57 -7.11
C LEU A 64 -4.64 9.05 -8.05
N ALA A 65 -4.24 7.79 -7.90
CA ALA A 65 -3.30 7.12 -8.79
C ALA A 65 -3.91 6.75 -10.16
N GLY A 66 -5.21 6.96 -10.37
CA GLY A 66 -5.91 6.57 -11.60
C GLY A 66 -5.97 5.05 -11.78
N LEU A 67 -5.88 4.28 -10.69
CA LEU A 67 -5.77 2.82 -10.72
C LEU A 67 -7.07 2.10 -10.40
N THR A 68 -8.19 2.81 -10.26
CA THR A 68 -9.49 2.23 -9.88
C THR A 68 -9.95 1.12 -10.82
N ASP A 69 -9.89 1.34 -12.14
CA ASP A 69 -10.31 0.34 -13.13
C ASP A 69 -9.37 -0.87 -13.18
N SER A 70 -8.06 -0.64 -13.00
CA SER A 70 -7.11 -1.74 -12.88
C SER A 70 -7.35 -2.55 -11.62
N LEU A 71 -7.64 -1.90 -10.48
CA LEU A 71 -7.92 -2.57 -9.23
C LEU A 71 -9.17 -3.46 -9.37
N ALA A 72 -10.25 -2.92 -9.95
CA ALA A 72 -11.48 -3.67 -10.21
C ALA A 72 -11.24 -4.88 -11.12
N SER A 73 -10.44 -4.70 -12.18
CA SER A 73 -10.06 -5.79 -13.09
C SER A 73 -9.27 -6.86 -12.37
N GLN A 74 -8.30 -6.48 -11.52
CA GLN A 74 -7.45 -7.43 -10.78
C GLN A 74 -8.24 -8.20 -9.70
N ILE A 75 -9.14 -7.52 -8.99
CA ILE A 75 -10.07 -8.15 -8.03
C ILE A 75 -10.94 -9.19 -8.75
N THR A 76 -11.48 -8.86 -9.93
CA THR A 76 -12.31 -9.78 -10.71
C THR A 76 -11.50 -10.97 -11.24
N ALA A 77 -10.25 -10.74 -11.62
CA ALA A 77 -9.39 -11.76 -12.22
C ALA A 77 -8.79 -12.74 -11.20
N SER A 78 -8.56 -12.32 -9.95
CA SER A 78 -7.93 -13.15 -8.92
C SER A 78 -8.60 -13.00 -7.55
N PRO A 79 -9.26 -14.07 -7.06
CA PRO A 79 -9.77 -14.14 -5.69
C PRO A 79 -8.67 -14.01 -4.61
N GLY A 80 -7.45 -14.47 -4.93
CA GLY A 80 -6.29 -14.33 -4.05
C GLY A 80 -5.89 -12.87 -3.90
N PHE A 81 -5.88 -12.13 -5.01
CA PHE A 81 -5.60 -10.70 -4.99
C PHE A 81 -6.71 -9.92 -4.26
N GLU A 82 -7.98 -10.26 -4.50
CA GLU A 82 -9.10 -9.65 -3.76
C GLU A 82 -8.91 -9.80 -2.25
N SER A 83 -8.63 -11.01 -1.79
CA SER A 83 -8.38 -11.30 -0.37
C SER A 83 -7.21 -10.50 0.18
N ASN A 84 -6.11 -10.43 -0.57
CA ASN A 84 -4.94 -9.64 -0.20
C ASN A 84 -5.26 -8.14 -0.13
N TRP A 85 -6.03 -7.61 -1.10
CA TRP A 85 -6.45 -6.22 -1.10
C TRP A 85 -7.37 -5.90 0.09
N LEU A 86 -8.27 -6.80 0.48
CA LEU A 86 -9.12 -6.63 1.68
C LEU A 86 -8.28 -6.49 2.96
N VAL A 87 -7.17 -7.22 3.07
CA VAL A 87 -6.24 -7.10 4.20
C VAL A 87 -5.50 -5.77 4.15
N VAL A 88 -4.92 -5.44 3.00
CA VAL A 88 -4.07 -4.25 2.83
C VAL A 88 -4.85 -2.96 3.00
N LYS A 89 -6.05 -2.84 2.39
CA LYS A 89 -6.85 -1.61 2.43
C LYS A 89 -7.33 -1.23 3.83
N ASN A 90 -7.39 -2.19 4.76
CA ASN A 90 -7.79 -1.98 6.14
C ASN A 90 -6.64 -1.46 7.02
N TRP A 91 -5.42 -1.36 6.50
CA TRP A 91 -4.32 -0.72 7.21
C TRP A 91 -4.59 0.77 7.43
N SER A 92 -4.15 1.30 8.57
CA SER A 92 -4.12 2.72 8.86
C SER A 92 -2.85 3.09 9.63
N GLU A 93 -2.37 4.31 9.46
CA GLU A 93 -1.29 4.93 10.22
C GLU A 93 -1.54 4.94 11.74
N HIS A 94 -2.82 4.89 12.17
CA HIS A 94 -3.19 4.77 13.58
C HIS A 94 -2.65 3.49 14.24
N SER A 95 -2.39 2.44 13.44
CA SER A 95 -1.76 1.20 13.91
C SER A 95 -0.40 1.41 14.59
N ARG A 96 0.23 2.58 14.39
CA ARG A 96 1.43 3.01 15.12
C ARG A 96 1.28 2.94 16.64
N TYR A 97 0.08 3.25 17.15
CA TYR A 97 -0.20 3.33 18.58
C TYR A 97 -0.85 2.07 19.12
N GLU A 98 -1.02 1.06 18.27
CA GLU A 98 -1.69 -0.18 18.62
C GLU A 98 -0.67 -1.31 18.84
N SER A 99 -1.03 -2.24 19.73
CA SER A 99 -0.34 -3.52 19.75
C SER A 99 -0.80 -4.35 18.58
N ARG A 100 0.14 -4.99 17.88
CA ARG A 100 -0.17 -5.95 16.81
C ARG A 100 0.46 -7.29 17.12
N THR A 101 -0.29 -8.33 16.86
CA THR A 101 0.16 -9.71 16.99
C THR A 101 1.12 -10.06 15.86
N ARG A 102 1.88 -11.13 16.07
CA ARG A 102 2.72 -11.73 15.02
C ARG A 102 1.91 -12.06 13.77
N ARG A 103 0.75 -12.69 13.97
CA ARG A 103 -0.13 -13.15 12.89
C ARG A 103 -0.60 -11.99 12.03
N GLU A 104 -1.08 -10.90 12.62
CA GLU A 104 -1.49 -9.72 11.85
C GLU A 104 -0.36 -9.13 11.00
N ALA A 105 0.87 -9.09 11.53
CA ALA A 105 2.02 -8.60 10.79
C ALA A 105 2.45 -9.55 9.67
N GLU A 106 2.38 -10.87 9.89
CA GLU A 106 2.62 -11.89 8.87
C GLU A 106 1.55 -11.85 7.78
N ASP A 107 0.27 -11.77 8.15
CA ASP A 107 -0.87 -11.71 7.23
C ASP A 107 -0.79 -10.47 6.32
N LEU A 108 -0.48 -9.30 6.89
CA LEU A 108 -0.30 -8.08 6.09
C LEU A 108 0.91 -8.18 5.17
N LEU A 109 2.06 -8.68 5.65
CA LEU A 109 3.25 -8.83 4.83
C LEU A 109 3.01 -9.82 3.68
N ALA A 110 2.32 -10.93 3.95
CA ALA A 110 1.92 -11.90 2.94
C ALA A 110 1.01 -11.24 1.89
N ALA A 111 -0.05 -10.55 2.31
CA ALA A 111 -0.96 -9.86 1.38
C ALA A 111 -0.24 -8.84 0.49
N VAL A 112 0.80 -8.18 1.00
CA VAL A 112 1.60 -7.22 0.23
C VAL A 112 2.58 -7.91 -0.73
N THR A 113 3.13 -9.09 -0.40
CA THR A 113 4.29 -9.68 -1.10
C THR A 113 4.07 -11.04 -1.76
N GLN A 114 2.94 -11.69 -1.52
CA GLN A 114 2.66 -13.03 -2.01
C GLN A 114 2.50 -13.02 -3.54
N SER A 115 3.41 -13.65 -4.27
CA SER A 115 3.26 -13.82 -5.72
C SER A 115 2.29 -14.98 -6.02
N PRO A 116 1.42 -14.88 -7.05
CA PRO A 116 1.30 -13.79 -8.02
C PRO A 116 0.36 -12.64 -7.58
N ASP A 117 -0.29 -12.77 -6.43
CA ASP A 117 -1.43 -11.94 -6.00
C ASP A 117 -1.05 -10.77 -5.09
N GLY A 118 0.22 -10.38 -5.08
CA GLY A 118 0.76 -9.46 -4.09
C GLY A 118 0.39 -8.03 -4.46
N VAL A 119 -0.18 -7.27 -3.51
CA VAL A 119 -0.59 -5.89 -3.79
C VAL A 119 0.60 -5.03 -4.24
N MET A 120 1.79 -5.27 -3.69
CA MET A 120 2.99 -4.54 -4.14
C MET A 120 3.41 -4.92 -5.56
N GLU A 121 3.26 -6.18 -5.95
CA GLU A 121 3.59 -6.63 -7.30
C GLU A 121 2.70 -5.92 -8.33
N TRP A 122 1.40 -5.82 -8.04
CA TRP A 122 0.46 -5.03 -8.85
C TRP A 122 0.84 -3.55 -8.92
N ILE A 123 1.09 -2.88 -7.78
CA ILE A 123 1.48 -1.45 -7.76
C ILE A 123 2.74 -1.21 -8.60
N ARG A 124 3.73 -2.11 -8.54
CA ARG A 124 4.98 -2.03 -9.31
C ARG A 124 4.79 -2.11 -10.82
N SER A 125 3.66 -2.57 -11.32
CA SER A 125 3.39 -2.48 -12.77
C SER A 125 3.05 -1.06 -13.22
N TYR A 126 2.82 -0.13 -12.28
CA TYR A 126 2.44 1.26 -12.53
C TYR A 126 3.43 2.29 -11.99
N TRP A 127 4.48 1.88 -11.28
CA TRP A 127 5.52 2.77 -10.75
C TRP A 127 6.54 3.22 -11.80
#